data_AF-A0AAX3CMS8-F1
#
_entry.id   AF-A0AAX3CMS8-F1
#
_cell.length_a   1.000
_cell.length_b   1.000
_cell.length_c   1.000
_cell.angle_alpha   90.00
_cell.angle_beta   90.00
_cell.angle_gamma   90.00
#
_symmetry.space_group_name_H-M   'P 1'
#
loop_
_entity.id
_entity.type
_entity.pdbx_description
1 polymer ?
#
loop_
_entity_poly.entity_id
_entity_poly.type
_entity_poly.pdbx_seq_one_letter_code
_entity_poly.pdbx_strand_id
1 'polypeptide(L)'
;MNITEDNLNETIDLLNDLICDENLLTRTERLDLVRAVAAIGAMKARVVILSSQKSSSVKKSGEKKEKVIDPRFPNAGIPWNDNDESMLREVLESIPEEGIGEHLFWLAEKLGRTPYSVACKIAQIKKLPAEWKDSFRKISDRIRDSKMTISEYIQAKGHE
;
A
#
# COMPACT_ATOMS: atom_id res chain seq x y z
N MET A 1 5.00 -18.61 9.54
CA MET A 1 3.65 -18.92 10.05
C MET A 1 2.77 -17.70 9.79
N ASN A 2 1.79 -17.82 8.91
CA ASN A 2 0.85 -16.74 8.64
C ASN A 2 -0.27 -16.83 9.68
N ILE A 3 -0.37 -15.83 10.55
CA ILE A 3 -1.46 -15.74 11.52
C ILE A 3 -2.67 -15.17 10.78
N THR A 4 -3.67 -16.00 10.52
CA THR A 4 -4.96 -15.61 9.92
C THR A 4 -5.91 -15.09 11.00
N GLU A 5 -6.87 -14.23 10.61
CA GLU A 5 -7.86 -13.66 11.53
C GLU A 5 -8.74 -14.75 12.17
N ASP A 6 -9.01 -15.82 11.42
CA ASP A 6 -9.77 -16.99 11.86
C ASP A 6 -9.06 -17.74 13.00
N ASN A 7 -7.78 -18.08 12.81
CA ASN A 7 -6.95 -18.71 13.85
C ASN A 7 -6.84 -17.84 15.11
N LEU A 8 -6.89 -16.51 14.97
CA LEU A 8 -6.83 -15.60 16.11
C LEU A 8 -8.14 -15.61 16.91
N ASN A 9 -9.29 -15.73 16.25
CA ASN A 9 -10.58 -15.86 16.91
C ASN A 9 -10.67 -17.17 17.69
N GLU A 10 -10.31 -18.28 17.06
CA GLU A 10 -10.26 -19.59 17.72
C GLU A 10 -9.34 -19.57 18.95
N THR A 11 -8.19 -18.90 18.84
CA THR A 11 -7.27 -18.75 19.98
C THR A 11 -7.88 -17.93 21.11
N ILE A 12 -8.62 -16.86 20.80
CA ILE A 12 -9.31 -16.04 21.82
C ILE A 12 -10.41 -16.86 22.52
N ASP A 13 -11.18 -17.64 21.77
CA ASP A 13 -12.26 -18.46 22.33
C ASP A 13 -11.71 -19.55 23.26
N LEU A 14 -10.65 -20.26 22.85
CA LEU A 14 -9.97 -21.26 23.69
C LEU A 14 -9.40 -20.65 24.99
N LEU A 15 -8.83 -19.45 24.90
CA LEU A 15 -8.31 -18.74 26.08
C LEU A 15 -9.44 -18.30 27.02
N ASN A 16 -10.58 -17.86 26.47
CA ASN A 16 -11.76 -17.49 27.26
C ASN A 16 -12.38 -18.70 27.98
N ASP A 17 -12.48 -19.85 27.31
CA ASP A 17 -12.93 -21.09 27.94
C ASP A 17 -12.00 -21.50 29.09
N LEU A 18 -10.68 -21.37 28.89
CA LEU A 18 -9.70 -21.67 29.93
C LEU A 18 -9.77 -20.69 31.11
N ILE A 19 -10.04 -19.40 30.86
CA ILE A 19 -10.27 -18.40 31.91
C ILE A 19 -11.51 -18.75 32.75
N CYS A 20 -12.57 -19.23 32.10
CA CYS A 20 -13.83 -19.61 32.72
C CYS A 20 -13.77 -20.93 33.50
N ASP A 21 -12.78 -21.80 33.23
CA ASP A 21 -12.60 -23.02 34.02
C ASP A 21 -11.96 -22.70 35.39
N GLU A 22 -12.76 -22.93 36.45
CA GLU A 22 -12.38 -22.58 37.81
C GLU A 22 -11.32 -23.50 38.43
N ASN A 23 -11.11 -24.69 37.87
CA ASN A 23 -10.29 -25.75 38.46
C ASN A 23 -8.88 -25.87 37.87
N LEU A 24 -8.60 -25.18 36.75
CA LEU A 24 -7.36 -25.35 35.99
C LEU A 24 -6.32 -24.25 36.22
N LEU A 25 -6.75 -23.10 36.73
CA LEU A 25 -5.89 -21.92 36.88
C LEU A 25 -5.89 -21.40 38.30
N THR A 26 -4.71 -21.05 38.81
CA THR A 26 -4.60 -20.22 39.99
C THR A 26 -5.09 -18.80 39.71
N ARG A 27 -5.44 -18.05 40.77
CA ARG A 27 -5.92 -16.66 40.66
C ARG A 27 -4.95 -15.76 39.89
N THR A 28 -3.64 -15.98 40.04
CA THR A 28 -2.61 -15.19 39.35
C THR A 28 -2.55 -15.54 37.87
N GLU A 29 -2.57 -16.83 37.52
CA GLU A 29 -2.56 -17.28 36.12
C GLU A 29 -3.81 -16.79 35.37
N ARG A 30 -4.98 -16.82 36.02
CA ARG A 30 -6.21 -16.27 35.44
C ARG A 30 -6.10 -14.77 35.16
N LEU A 31 -5.50 -14.00 36.06
CA LEU A 31 -5.29 -12.55 35.85
C LEU A 31 -4.31 -12.26 34.72
N ASP A 32 -3.22 -13.01 34.60
CA ASP A 32 -2.26 -12.85 33.51
C ASP A 32 -2.86 -13.27 32.17
N LEU A 33 -3.68 -14.32 32.14
CA LEU A 33 -4.40 -14.76 30.96
C LEU A 33 -5.42 -13.72 30.48
N VAL A 34 -6.18 -13.12 31.40
CA VAL A 34 -7.11 -12.00 31.11
C VAL A 34 -6.36 -10.80 30.51
N ARG A 35 -5.18 -10.46 31.04
CA ARG A 35 -4.33 -9.38 30.48
C ARG A 35 -3.83 -9.72 29.09
N ALA A 36 -3.44 -10.97 28.85
CA ALA A 36 -3.02 -11.44 27.53
C ALA A 36 -4.16 -11.36 26.51
N VAL A 37 -5.37 -11.82 26.86
CA VAL A 37 -6.56 -11.72 26.00
C VAL A 37 -6.91 -10.26 25.71
N ALA A 38 -6.83 -9.37 26.70
CA ALA A 38 -7.05 -7.93 26.50
C ALA A 38 -6.02 -7.31 25.56
N ALA A 39 -4.73 -7.69 25.69
CA ALA A 39 -3.67 -7.23 24.79
C ALA A 39 -3.87 -7.76 23.36
N ILE A 40 -4.24 -9.03 23.19
CA ILE A 40 -4.56 -9.63 21.89
C ILE A 40 -5.77 -8.93 21.25
N GLY A 41 -6.84 -8.68 22.02
CA GLY A 41 -8.01 -7.93 21.55
C GLY A 41 -7.66 -6.50 21.11
N ALA A 42 -6.80 -5.81 21.88
CA ALA A 42 -6.31 -4.48 21.51
C ALA A 42 -5.43 -4.52 20.25
N MET A 43 -4.60 -5.55 20.08
CA MET A 43 -3.81 -5.76 18.87
C MET A 43 -4.70 -6.05 17.65
N LYS A 44 -5.73 -6.90 17.79
CA LYS A 44 -6.73 -7.18 16.74
C LYS A 44 -7.45 -5.91 16.31
N ALA A 45 -7.93 -5.10 17.26
CA ALA A 45 -8.55 -3.81 16.98
C ALA A 45 -7.59 -2.87 16.24
N ARG A 46 -6.31 -2.85 16.64
CA ARG A 46 -5.27 -2.07 15.94
C ARG A 46 -4.94 -2.59 14.55
N VAL A 47 -5.00 -3.90 14.28
CA VAL A 47 -4.82 -4.46 12.94
C VAL A 47 -5.97 -4.06 12.01
N VAL A 48 -7.22 -4.09 12.50
CA VAL A 48 -8.40 -3.58 11.77
C VAL A 48 -8.31 -2.08 11.53
N ILE A 49 -7.81 -1.33 12.51
CA ILE A 49 -7.57 0.10 12.36
C ILE A 49 -6.38 0.38 11.43
N LEU A 50 -5.30 -0.41 11.45
CA LEU A 50 -4.13 -0.25 10.56
C LEU A 50 -4.43 -0.65 9.12
N SER A 51 -5.30 -1.64 8.87
CA SER A 51 -5.82 -1.93 7.54
C SER A 51 -6.76 -0.81 7.06
N SER A 52 -7.51 -0.18 7.97
CA SER A 52 -8.29 1.04 7.69
C SER A 52 -7.48 2.35 7.73
N GLN A 53 -6.25 2.36 8.24
CA GLN A 53 -5.35 3.52 8.33
C GLN A 53 -4.27 3.52 7.25
N LYS A 54 -3.91 2.36 6.70
CA LYS A 54 -3.16 2.27 5.43
C LYS A 54 -3.94 2.90 4.27
N SER A 55 -5.27 3.01 4.39
CA SER A 55 -6.13 3.76 3.45
C SER A 55 -6.37 5.22 3.84
N SER A 56 -5.91 5.69 5.01
CA SER A 56 -6.20 7.04 5.51
C SER A 56 -4.99 7.89 5.93
N SER A 57 -3.78 7.55 5.49
CA SER A 57 -2.73 8.57 5.29
C SER A 57 -2.92 9.29 3.94
N VAL A 58 -4.15 9.71 3.66
CA VAL A 58 -4.46 10.76 2.69
C VAL A 58 -4.86 11.95 3.51
N LYS A 59 -4.02 12.98 3.46
CA LYS A 59 -4.29 14.32 3.98
C LYS A 59 -5.75 14.69 3.73
N LYS A 60 -6.43 15.20 4.76
CA LYS A 60 -7.70 15.91 4.64
C LYS A 60 -7.59 16.94 3.51
N SER A 61 -8.20 16.65 2.36
CA SER A 61 -8.50 17.64 1.33
C SER A 61 -9.71 17.16 0.55
N GLY A 62 -10.87 17.74 0.86
CA GLY A 62 -12.05 17.82 0.00
C GLY A 62 -12.81 16.53 -0.29
N GLU A 63 -14.11 16.55 -0.01
CA GLU A 63 -15.17 15.81 -0.70
C GLU A 63 -14.74 14.68 -1.65
N LYS A 64 -14.96 13.43 -1.23
CA LYS A 64 -14.96 12.27 -2.13
C LYS A 64 -16.09 12.44 -3.15
N LYS A 65 -15.83 13.18 -4.22
CA LYS A 65 -16.44 12.87 -5.51
C LYS A 65 -16.02 11.45 -5.85
N GLU A 66 -16.99 10.62 -6.19
CA GLU A 66 -16.79 9.30 -6.78
C GLU A 66 -15.65 9.41 -7.80
N LYS A 67 -14.48 8.82 -7.48
CA LYS A 67 -13.31 8.95 -8.35
C LYS A 67 -13.66 8.18 -9.61
N VAL A 68 -14.00 8.90 -10.67
CA VAL A 68 -14.00 8.35 -12.03
C VAL A 68 -12.59 7.79 -12.24
N ILE A 69 -12.47 6.46 -12.16
CA ILE A 69 -11.21 5.78 -12.38
C ILE A 69 -10.89 5.97 -13.84
N ASP A 70 -9.78 6.64 -14.12
CA ASP A 70 -9.32 6.86 -15.47
C ASP A 70 -9.07 5.50 -16.13
N PRO A 71 -9.72 5.16 -17.27
CA PRO A 71 -9.52 3.87 -17.93
C PRO A 71 -8.06 3.59 -18.31
N ARG A 72 -7.22 4.64 -18.46
CA ARG A 72 -5.78 4.51 -18.74
C ARG A 72 -4.98 4.09 -17.51
N PHE A 73 -5.51 4.33 -16.33
CA PHE A 73 -4.88 3.99 -15.05
C PHE A 73 -5.85 3.18 -14.18
N PRO A 74 -6.22 1.95 -14.60
CA PRO A 74 -7.17 1.12 -13.87
C PRO A 74 -6.71 0.83 -12.43
N ASN A 75 -5.40 0.83 -12.20
CA ASN A 75 -4.80 0.58 -10.90
C ASN A 75 -4.48 1.87 -10.11
N ALA A 76 -5.01 3.02 -10.53
CA ALA A 76 -4.81 4.28 -9.83
C ALA A 76 -5.43 4.26 -8.43
N GLY A 77 -4.58 4.40 -7.41
CA GLY A 77 -5.00 4.40 -6.01
C GLY A 77 -5.27 3.00 -5.44
N ILE A 78 -5.11 1.94 -6.24
CA ILE A 78 -5.10 0.56 -5.74
C ILE A 78 -3.78 0.32 -4.99
N PRO A 79 -3.80 -0.34 -3.82
CA PRO A 79 -2.58 -0.72 -3.10
C PRO A 79 -1.61 -1.54 -3.97
N TRP A 80 -0.31 -1.47 -3.68
CA TRP A 80 0.69 -2.32 -4.34
C TRP A 80 0.56 -3.74 -3.81
N ASN A 81 0.48 -4.71 -4.72
CA ASN A 81 0.55 -6.13 -4.38
C ASN A 81 2.01 -6.62 -4.50
N ASP A 82 2.31 -7.78 -3.92
CA ASP A 82 3.66 -8.34 -3.92
C ASP A 82 4.20 -8.64 -5.33
N ASN A 83 3.32 -8.99 -6.28
CA ASN A 83 3.70 -9.30 -7.66
C ASN A 83 4.15 -8.05 -8.43
N ASP A 84 3.34 -6.98 -8.40
CA ASP A 84 3.67 -5.67 -8.98
C ASP A 84 4.96 -5.11 -8.36
N GLU A 85 5.14 -5.28 -7.05
CA GLU A 85 6.34 -4.83 -6.35
C GLU A 85 7.57 -5.64 -6.74
N SER A 86 7.43 -6.97 -6.85
CA SER A 86 8.52 -7.86 -7.25
C SER A 86 8.96 -7.60 -8.68
N MET A 87 8.01 -7.45 -9.62
CA MET A 87 8.29 -7.08 -11.00
C MET A 87 9.00 -5.73 -11.08
N LEU A 88 8.53 -4.73 -10.31
CA LEU A 88 9.18 -3.43 -10.28
C LEU A 88 10.63 -3.53 -9.78
N ARG A 89 10.89 -4.33 -8.73
CA ARG A 89 12.25 -4.53 -8.20
C ARG A 89 13.15 -5.22 -9.21
N GLU A 90 12.69 -6.29 -9.84
CA GLU A 90 13.45 -7.04 -10.86
C GLU A 90 13.86 -6.15 -12.03
N VAL A 91 12.93 -5.34 -12.55
CA VAL A 91 13.22 -4.40 -13.64
C VAL A 91 14.20 -3.31 -13.18
N LEU A 92 14.05 -2.79 -11.97
CA LEU A 92 14.94 -1.76 -11.40
C LEU A 92 16.35 -2.27 -11.05
N GLU A 93 16.56 -3.58 -10.87
CA GLU A 93 17.90 -4.15 -10.67
C GLU A 93 18.75 -4.04 -11.93
N SER A 94 18.11 -4.12 -13.10
CA SER A 94 18.79 -4.04 -14.40
C SER A 94 18.98 -2.60 -14.91
N ILE A 95 18.37 -1.60 -14.26
CA ILE A 95 18.35 -0.21 -14.72
C ILE A 95 19.24 0.68 -13.84
N PRO A 96 20.19 1.43 -14.41
CA PRO A 96 20.99 2.42 -13.68
C PRO A 96 20.13 3.59 -13.22
N GLU A 97 20.48 4.21 -12.08
CA GLU A 97 19.68 5.28 -11.46
C GLU A 97 19.40 6.47 -12.39
N GLU A 98 20.35 6.76 -13.28
CA GLU A 98 20.30 7.83 -14.27
C GLU A 98 19.20 7.62 -15.33
N GLY A 99 18.89 6.37 -15.67
CA GLY A 99 17.88 6.00 -16.69
C GLY A 99 16.51 5.65 -16.13
N ILE A 100 16.35 5.61 -14.79
CA ILE A 100 15.09 5.21 -14.14
C ILE A 100 13.91 6.09 -14.60
N GLY A 101 14.14 7.38 -14.82
CA GLY A 101 13.09 8.32 -15.24
C GLY A 101 12.49 8.01 -16.60
N GLU A 102 13.29 7.50 -17.54
CA GLU A 102 12.83 7.13 -18.89
C GLU A 102 11.98 5.86 -18.84
N HIS A 103 12.46 4.86 -18.10
CA HIS A 103 11.75 3.59 -17.93
C HIS A 103 10.50 3.69 -17.04
N LEU A 104 10.41 4.71 -16.20
CA LEU A 104 9.27 4.96 -15.32
C LEU A 104 7.95 5.08 -16.10
N PHE A 105 7.96 5.77 -17.24
CA PHE A 105 6.76 5.97 -18.05
C PHE A 105 6.25 4.67 -18.65
N TRP A 106 7.17 3.85 -19.17
CA TRP A 106 6.85 2.52 -19.66
C TRP A 106 6.32 1.62 -18.54
N LEU A 107 6.94 1.64 -17.35
CA LEU A 107 6.48 0.88 -16.18
C LEU A 107 5.08 1.31 -15.73
N ALA A 108 4.81 2.62 -15.73
CA ALA A 108 3.50 3.17 -15.39
C ALA A 108 2.41 2.68 -16.34
N GLU A 109 2.69 2.64 -17.64
CA GLU A 109 1.75 2.11 -18.63
C GLU A 109 1.53 0.60 -18.47
N LYS A 110 2.60 -0.18 -18.26
CA LYS A 110 2.50 -1.64 -18.05
C LYS A 110 1.75 -2.02 -16.78
N LEU A 111 1.95 -1.27 -15.70
CA LEU A 111 1.28 -1.49 -14.42
C LEU A 111 -0.14 -0.89 -14.39
N GLY A 112 -0.54 -0.13 -15.40
CA GLY A 112 -1.81 0.61 -15.39
C GLY A 112 -1.91 1.59 -14.22
N ARG A 113 -0.77 2.16 -13.79
CA ARG A 113 -0.66 3.07 -12.65
C ARG A 113 -0.18 4.44 -13.14
N THR A 114 -0.55 5.50 -12.43
CA THR A 114 -0.07 6.84 -12.77
C THR A 114 1.46 6.94 -12.62
N PRO A 115 2.18 7.71 -13.47
CA PRO A 115 3.62 7.92 -13.37
C PRO A 115 4.08 8.34 -11.96
N TYR A 116 3.31 9.22 -11.30
CA TYR A 116 3.63 9.66 -9.94
C TYR A 116 3.57 8.51 -8.90
N SER A 117 2.63 7.57 -9.05
CA SER A 117 2.51 6.42 -8.15
C SER A 117 3.72 5.48 -8.28
N VAL A 118 4.16 5.25 -9.52
CA VAL A 118 5.38 4.47 -9.80
C VAL A 118 6.62 5.20 -9.28
N ALA A 119 6.72 6.52 -9.51
CA ALA A 119 7.79 7.35 -8.96
C ALA A 119 7.90 7.24 -7.43
N CYS A 120 6.76 7.31 -6.72
CA CYS A 120 6.72 7.16 -5.27
C CYS A 120 7.28 5.81 -4.82
N LYS A 121 6.95 4.74 -5.55
CA LYS A 121 7.39 3.38 -5.21
C LYS A 121 8.87 3.17 -5.49
N ILE A 122 9.35 3.64 -6.65
CA ILE A 122 10.77 3.62 -7.01
C ILE A 122 11.59 4.38 -5.98
N ALA A 123 11.16 5.58 -5.60
CA ALA A 123 11.86 6.38 -4.61
C ALA A 123 11.96 5.68 -3.24
N GLN A 124 10.95 4.88 -2.86
CA GLN A 124 11.02 4.06 -1.65
C GLN A 124 12.01 2.90 -1.78
N ILE A 125 12.03 2.21 -2.92
CA ILE A 125 12.90 1.04 -3.18
C ILE A 125 14.37 1.46 -3.25
N LYS A 126 14.69 2.48 -4.06
CA LYS A 126 16.05 2.98 -4.30
C LYS A 126 16.49 4.06 -3.29
N LYS A 127 15.62 4.42 -2.33
CA LYS A 127 15.86 5.48 -1.33
C LYS A 127 16.24 6.83 -1.96
N LEU A 128 15.60 7.18 -3.08
CA LEU A 128 15.82 8.45 -3.78
C LEU A 128 15.21 9.63 -3.01
N PRO A 129 15.72 10.86 -3.22
CA PRO A 129 15.19 12.05 -2.57
C PRO A 129 13.71 12.29 -2.92
N ALA A 130 12.96 12.87 -1.98
CA ALA A 130 11.54 13.15 -2.15
C ALA A 130 11.25 14.11 -3.32
N GLU A 131 12.19 15.01 -3.64
CA GLU A 131 12.07 15.95 -4.75
C GLU A 131 12.06 15.24 -6.12
N TRP A 132 12.74 14.10 -6.23
CA TRP A 132 12.80 13.34 -7.48
C TRP A 132 11.41 12.87 -7.93
N LYS A 133 10.61 12.31 -7.01
CA LYS A 133 9.24 11.87 -7.32
C LYS A 133 8.30 13.04 -7.61
N ASP A 134 8.56 14.22 -7.05
CA ASP A 134 7.69 15.39 -7.21
C ASP A 134 7.77 15.99 -8.63
N SER A 135 8.89 15.80 -9.33
CA SER A 135 9.02 16.08 -10.77
C SER A 135 7.97 15.35 -11.61
N PHE A 136 7.59 14.13 -11.21
CA PHE A 136 6.59 13.31 -11.92
C PHE A 136 5.14 13.64 -11.54
N ARG A 137 4.90 14.41 -10.47
CA ARG A 137 3.55 14.84 -10.08
C ARG A 137 2.93 15.69 -11.17
N LYS A 138 3.62 16.78 -11.55
CA LYS A 138 3.16 17.70 -12.60
C LYS A 138 2.95 16.99 -13.94
N ILE A 139 3.84 16.06 -14.27
CA ILE A 139 3.73 15.27 -15.51
C ILE A 139 2.50 14.38 -15.48
N SER A 140 2.25 13.68 -14.36
CA SER A 140 1.07 12.84 -14.19
C SER A 140 -0.24 13.62 -14.27
N ASP A 141 -0.28 14.84 -13.71
CA ASP A 141 -1.47 15.69 -13.79
C ASP A 141 -1.70 16.17 -15.24
N ARG A 142 -0.64 16.57 -15.95
CA ARG A 142 -0.72 16.96 -17.37
C ARG A 142 -1.19 15.83 -18.29
N ILE A 143 -0.76 14.59 -18.05
CA ILE A 143 -1.22 13.41 -18.81
C ILE A 143 -2.72 13.17 -18.57
N ARG A 144 -3.19 13.39 -17.34
CA ARG A 144 -4.61 13.26 -17.02
C ARG A 144 -5.42 14.30 -17.79
N ASP A 145 -4.97 15.56 -17.76
CA ASP A 145 -5.64 16.69 -18.41
C ASP A 145 -5.61 16.60 -19.94
N SER A 146 -4.52 16.11 -20.53
CA SER A 146 -4.38 15.98 -21.99
C SER A 146 -5.26 14.90 -22.61
N LYS A 147 -5.82 13.99 -21.78
CA LYS A 147 -6.58 12.80 -22.23
C LYS A 147 -5.80 11.85 -23.15
N MET A 148 -4.47 11.99 -23.22
CA MET A 148 -3.56 11.11 -23.98
C MET A 148 -3.02 9.95 -23.13
N THR A 149 -2.65 8.84 -23.75
CA THR A 149 -1.84 7.81 -23.06
C THR A 149 -0.47 8.36 -22.66
N ILE A 150 0.25 7.65 -21.78
CA ILE A 150 1.59 8.07 -21.36
C ILE A 150 2.51 8.12 -22.59
N SER A 151 2.51 7.06 -23.40
CA SER A 151 3.32 6.99 -24.61
C SER A 151 3.06 8.14 -25.59
N GLU A 152 1.79 8.45 -25.87
CA GLU A 152 1.41 9.57 -26.74
C GLU A 152 1.85 10.92 -26.17
N TYR A 153 1.71 11.12 -24.86
CA TYR A 153 2.14 12.36 -24.21
C TYR A 153 3.66 12.55 -24.28
N ILE A 154 4.44 11.48 -24.05
CA ILE A 154 5.90 11.54 -24.13
C ILE A 154 6.37 11.77 -25.57
N GLN A 155 5.74 11.10 -26.56
CA GLN A 155 6.03 11.33 -27.98
C GLN A 155 5.72 12.78 -28.40
N ALA A 156 4.59 13.34 -27.95
CA ALA A 156 4.24 14.73 -28.23
C ALA A 156 5.22 15.73 -27.58
N LYS A 157 5.73 15.41 -26.38
CA LYS A 157 6.70 16.25 -25.66
C LYS A 157 8.14 16.13 -26.16
N GLY A 158 8.51 14.99 -26.75
CA GLY A 158 9.84 14.79 -27.35
C GLY A 158 10.06 15.53 -28.68
N HIS A 159 9.03 16.20 -29.19
CA HIS A 159 9.07 17.02 -30.40
C HIS A 159 9.12 18.54 -30.12
N GLU A 160 9.20 18.96 -28.85
CA GLU A 160 9.47 20.35 -28.42
C GLU A 160 10.95 20.53 -28.05
#